data_AF-A0A0D6NLC7-F1
#
_entry.id   AF-A0A0D6NLC7-F1
#
_cell.length_a   1.000
_cell.length_b   1.000
_cell.length_c   1.000
_cell.angle_alpha   90.00
_cell.angle_beta   90.00
_cell.angle_gamma   90.00
#
_symmetry.space_group_name_H-M   'P 1'
#
loop_
_entity.id
_entity.type
_entity.pdbx_description
1 polymer ?
#
loop_
_entity_poly.entity_id
_entity_poly.type
_entity_poly.pdbx_seq_one_letter_code
_entity_poly.pdbx_strand_id
1 'polypeptide(L)'
;MNAVAEFVTARNPAAGEAIVEWILRLSVVVRSNPPVTKTQAVLYAEMLIRDVPPAAFTTDALHYVASQCEWFPAVKVLTELLTEQWKSEKIRRQNERASGATRIAGPMRSGGAPLAGMDLEWRRYWDRREFTGWKDEAEHSVEPWQVSQRKKAALSLIRSKSPLAYEAITGRQARPVTDNAAWSDPVVVRKQANAAKGSLLALQSMLRTAVQRYAPENMGIVEEVLGKSA
;
A
#
# COMPACT_ATOMS: atom_id res chain seq x y z
N MET A 1 53.24 -3.19 16.41
CA MET A 1 52.01 -2.58 16.94
C MET A 1 51.17 -2.16 15.73
N ASN A 2 50.29 -3.05 15.26
CA ASN A 2 49.47 -2.78 14.08
C ASN A 2 48.19 -2.06 14.54
N ALA A 3 48.03 -0.83 14.06
CA ALA A 3 46.85 -0.02 14.30
C ALA A 3 45.61 -0.82 13.92
N VAL A 4 44.72 -0.97 14.89
CA VAL A 4 43.40 -1.57 14.77
C VAL A 4 42.70 -0.85 13.63
N ALA A 5 42.44 -1.55 12.52
CA ALA A 5 41.53 -1.05 11.50
C ALA A 5 40.19 -0.80 12.20
N GLU A 6 39.84 0.46 12.41
CA GLU A 6 38.52 0.85 12.90
C GLU A 6 37.49 0.24 11.93
N PHE A 7 36.82 -0.80 12.40
CA PHE A 7 35.72 -1.42 11.69
C PHE A 7 34.66 -0.36 11.38
N VAL A 8 34.19 -0.29 10.13
CA VAL A 8 33.17 0.70 9.75
C VAL A 8 31.86 0.39 10.49
N THR A 9 31.62 -0.90 10.82
CA THR A 9 30.55 -1.31 11.72
C THR A 9 30.69 -0.77 13.14
N ALA A 10 31.90 -0.46 13.62
CA ALA A 10 32.08 0.18 14.93
C ALA A 10 31.54 1.61 14.97
N ARG A 11 31.43 2.29 13.83
CA ARG A 11 30.84 3.64 13.72
C ARG A 11 29.30 3.62 13.73
N ASN A 12 28.69 2.50 13.33
CA ASN A 12 27.25 2.28 13.43
C ASN A 12 26.95 0.78 13.67
N PRO A 13 27.04 0.31 14.93
CA PRO A 13 26.98 -1.11 15.25
C PRO A 13 25.63 -1.75 14.89
N ALA A 14 24.53 -1.01 15.06
CA ALA A 14 23.20 -1.48 14.73
C ALA A 14 23.03 -1.78 13.23
N ALA A 15 23.58 -0.92 12.36
CA ALA A 15 23.54 -1.15 10.92
C ALA A 15 24.44 -2.33 10.50
N GLY A 16 25.60 -2.49 11.15
CA GLY A 16 26.50 -3.62 10.92
C GLY A 16 25.86 -4.95 11.27
N GLU A 17 25.24 -5.05 12.44
CA GLU A 17 24.54 -6.27 12.89
C GLU A 17 23.40 -6.66 11.94
N ALA A 18 22.61 -5.69 11.47
CA ALA A 18 21.53 -5.95 10.52
C ALA A 18 22.05 -6.51 9.18
N ILE A 19 23.19 -6.01 8.69
CA ILE A 19 23.81 -6.51 7.45
C ILE A 19 24.38 -7.91 7.65
N VAL A 20 25.01 -8.18 8.80
CA VAL A 20 25.49 -9.52 9.16
C VAL A 20 24.33 -10.51 9.21
N GLU A 21 23.22 -10.14 9.83
CA GLU A 21 22.02 -10.98 9.85
C GLU A 21 21.46 -11.21 8.45
N TRP A 22 21.42 -10.17 7.61
CA TRP A 22 21.00 -10.27 6.22
C TRP A 22 21.86 -11.27 5.43
N ILE A 23 23.19 -11.23 5.60
CA ILE A 23 24.14 -12.13 4.96
C ILE A 23 23.92 -13.58 5.42
N LEU A 24 23.70 -13.79 6.72
CA LEU A 24 23.40 -15.12 7.26
C LEU A 24 22.09 -15.65 6.69
N ARG A 25 21.04 -14.82 6.59
CA ARG A 25 19.78 -15.21 5.96
C ARG A 25 19.97 -15.56 4.49
N LEU A 26 20.76 -14.78 3.74
CA LEU A 26 21.10 -15.11 2.36
C LEU A 26 21.75 -16.51 2.29
N SER A 27 22.71 -16.81 3.17
CA SER A 27 23.42 -18.11 3.20
C SER A 27 22.55 -19.32 3.50
N VAL A 28 21.35 -19.11 4.07
CA VAL A 28 20.34 -20.15 4.28
C VAL A 28 19.49 -20.36 3.02
N VAL A 29 19.23 -19.28 2.28
CA VAL A 29 18.37 -19.31 1.08
C VAL A 29 19.14 -19.82 -0.15
N VAL A 30 20.43 -19.48 -0.27
CA VAL A 30 21.30 -19.97 -1.35
C VAL A 30 22.19 -21.09 -0.83
N ARG A 31 22.66 -21.98 -1.72
CA ARG A 31 23.51 -23.09 -1.31
C ARG A 31 24.85 -22.56 -0.80
N SER A 32 25.22 -22.95 0.42
CA SER A 32 26.55 -22.70 0.98
C SER A 32 27.10 -23.99 1.57
N ASN A 33 28.32 -24.35 1.18
CA ASN A 33 29.03 -25.49 1.76
C ASN A 33 30.53 -25.15 1.90
N PRO A 34 31.04 -24.98 3.13
CA PRO A 34 30.32 -24.99 4.41
C PRO A 34 29.36 -23.79 4.57
N PRO A 35 28.40 -23.85 5.50
CA PRO A 35 27.55 -22.71 5.85
C PRO A 35 28.37 -21.49 6.29
N VAL A 36 27.90 -20.30 5.94
CA VAL A 36 28.58 -19.05 6.30
C VAL A 36 28.51 -18.85 7.82
N THR A 37 29.68 -18.76 8.45
CA THR A 37 29.79 -18.49 9.88
C THR A 37 29.56 -17.02 10.20
N LYS A 38 29.18 -16.70 11.45
CA LYS A 38 29.01 -15.31 11.89
C LYS A 38 30.26 -14.45 11.66
N THR A 39 31.46 -15.00 11.88
CA THR A 39 32.73 -14.30 11.64
C THR A 39 32.94 -14.00 10.16
N GLN A 40 32.64 -14.94 9.27
CA GLN A 40 32.71 -14.71 7.81
C GLN A 40 31.68 -13.66 7.37
N ALA A 41 30.48 -13.68 7.93
CA ALA A 41 29.44 -12.69 7.65
C ALA A 41 29.85 -11.27 8.11
N VAL A 42 30.53 -11.13 9.25
CA VAL A 42 31.10 -9.84 9.70
C VAL A 42 32.14 -9.31 8.71
N LEU A 43 33.05 -10.16 8.25
CA LEU A 43 34.04 -9.77 7.25
C LEU A 43 33.39 -9.36 5.92
N TYR A 44 32.37 -10.10 5.48
CA TYR A 44 31.58 -9.73 4.31
C TYR A 44 30.90 -8.37 4.48
N ALA A 45 30.26 -8.13 5.64
CA ALA A 45 29.59 -6.88 5.93
C ALA A 45 30.56 -5.70 5.89
N GLU A 46 31.75 -5.84 6.47
CA GLU A 46 32.80 -4.80 6.44
C GLU A 46 33.24 -4.44 5.02
N MET A 47 33.34 -5.43 4.13
CA MET A 47 33.67 -5.17 2.73
C MET A 47 32.53 -4.48 2.00
N LEU A 48 31.29 -4.92 2.23
CA LEU A 48 30.11 -4.41 1.53
C LEU A 48 29.72 -2.99 1.98
N ILE A 49 29.85 -2.65 3.27
CA ILE A 49 29.45 -1.35 3.82
C ILE A 49 30.23 -0.18 3.20
N ARG A 50 31.42 -0.44 2.64
CA ARG A 50 32.25 0.58 1.97
C ARG A 50 31.64 1.01 0.63
N ASP A 51 31.06 0.07 -0.10
CA ASP A 51 30.62 0.28 -1.48
C ASP A 51 29.09 0.33 -1.62
N VAL A 52 28.37 -0.26 -0.67
CA VAL A 52 26.91 -0.41 -0.69
C VAL A 52 26.29 0.28 0.53
N PRO A 53 25.34 1.20 0.33
CA PRO A 53 24.70 1.88 1.44
C PRO A 53 23.84 0.90 2.27
N PRO A 54 23.74 1.06 3.60
CA PRO A 54 22.92 0.19 4.45
C PRO A 54 21.46 0.05 4.02
N ALA A 55 20.90 1.07 3.36
CA ALA A 55 19.53 1.05 2.86
C ALA A 55 19.27 0.07 1.69
N ALA A 56 20.33 -0.49 1.07
CA ALA A 56 20.23 -1.47 0.00
C ALA A 56 19.99 -2.90 0.50
N PHE A 57 20.24 -3.18 1.79
CA PHE A 57 20.08 -4.52 2.38
C PHE A 57 18.63 -4.77 2.79
N THR A 58 17.75 -4.91 1.81
CA THR A 58 16.31 -5.16 2.02
C THR A 58 15.96 -6.63 1.79
N THR A 59 14.77 -7.04 2.21
CA THR A 59 14.23 -8.38 1.90
C THR A 59 14.09 -8.59 0.38
N ASP A 60 13.69 -7.56 -0.37
CA ASP A 60 13.56 -7.64 -1.83
C ASP A 60 14.94 -7.86 -2.49
N ALA A 61 15.98 -7.19 -1.99
CA ALA A 61 17.34 -7.40 -2.45
C ALA A 61 17.82 -8.84 -2.16
N LEU A 62 17.40 -9.42 -1.03
CA LEU A 62 17.73 -10.80 -0.67
C LEU A 62 17.12 -11.78 -1.67
N HIS A 63 15.83 -11.62 -1.99
CA HIS A 63 15.16 -12.45 -3.00
C HIS A 63 15.76 -12.27 -4.39
N TYR A 64 16.09 -11.03 -4.77
CA TYR A 64 16.72 -10.74 -6.05
C TYR A 64 18.07 -11.47 -6.17
N VAL A 65 18.96 -11.34 -5.18
CA VAL A 65 20.26 -12.04 -5.18
C VAL A 65 20.08 -13.55 -5.19
N ALA A 66 19.16 -14.07 -4.36
CA ALA A 66 18.88 -15.51 -4.31
C ALA A 66 18.36 -16.08 -5.65
N SER A 67 17.65 -15.29 -6.44
CA SER A 67 17.18 -15.73 -7.76
C SER A 67 18.29 -15.78 -8.82
N GLN A 68 19.37 -15.01 -8.62
CA GLN A 68 20.49 -14.89 -9.56
C GLN A 68 21.67 -15.79 -9.18
N CYS A 69 21.72 -16.31 -7.95
CA CYS A 69 22.84 -17.07 -7.43
C CYS A 69 22.35 -18.36 -6.78
N GLU A 70 22.67 -19.50 -7.41
CA GLU A 70 22.42 -20.82 -6.80
C GLU A 70 23.34 -21.06 -5.60
N TRP A 71 24.58 -20.59 -5.69
CA TRP A 71 25.61 -20.70 -4.66
C TRP A 71 25.90 -19.35 -4.02
N PHE A 72 26.39 -19.37 -2.78
CA PHE A 72 26.75 -18.16 -2.07
C PHE A 72 27.77 -17.31 -2.86
N PRO A 73 27.41 -16.07 -3.25
CA PRO A 73 28.19 -15.30 -4.22
C PRO A 73 29.45 -14.71 -3.61
N ALA A 74 30.51 -14.59 -4.41
CA ALA A 74 31.71 -13.82 -4.06
C ALA A 74 31.35 -12.34 -3.79
N VAL A 75 32.12 -11.66 -2.93
CA VAL A 75 31.84 -10.26 -2.51
C VAL A 75 31.61 -9.34 -3.71
N LYS A 76 32.48 -9.43 -4.74
CA LYS A 76 32.36 -8.61 -5.95
C LYS A 76 31.01 -8.80 -6.65
N VAL A 77 30.57 -10.04 -6.82
CA VAL A 77 29.30 -10.39 -7.46
C VAL A 77 28.12 -9.89 -6.62
N LEU A 78 28.21 -10.05 -5.29
CA LEU A 78 27.19 -9.56 -4.38
C LEU A 78 27.08 -8.03 -4.41
N THR A 79 28.21 -7.31 -4.45
CA THR A 79 28.26 -5.85 -4.60
C THR A 79 27.62 -5.40 -5.92
N GLU A 80 27.91 -6.07 -7.03
CA GLU A 80 27.35 -5.76 -8.34
C GLU A 80 25.82 -5.92 -8.33
N LEU A 81 25.31 -7.07 -7.86
CA LEU A 81 23.88 -7.35 -7.77
C LEU A 81 23.14 -6.40 -6.82
N LEU A 82 23.71 -6.12 -5.64
CA LEU A 82 23.13 -5.16 -4.70
C LEU A 82 23.13 -3.74 -5.27
N THR A 83 24.18 -3.36 -5.99
CA THR A 83 24.25 -2.03 -6.64
C THR A 83 23.24 -1.90 -7.76
N GLU A 84 23.05 -2.94 -8.57
CA GLU A 84 22.05 -2.99 -9.64
C GLU A 84 20.63 -2.89 -9.07
N GLN A 85 20.32 -3.74 -8.09
CA GLN A 85 19.03 -3.72 -7.40
C GLN A 85 18.79 -2.36 -6.74
N TRP A 86 19.80 -1.81 -6.07
CA TRP A 86 19.70 -0.52 -5.41
C TRP A 86 19.50 0.63 -6.38
N LYS A 87 20.13 0.61 -7.56
CA LYS A 87 19.88 1.60 -8.62
C LYS A 87 18.43 1.52 -9.10
N SER A 88 17.93 0.31 -9.35
CA SER A 88 16.54 0.08 -9.75
C SER A 88 15.56 0.53 -8.66
N GLU A 89 15.85 0.22 -7.40
CA GLU A 89 15.05 0.62 -6.25
C GLU A 89 15.11 2.12 -5.99
N LYS A 90 16.28 2.75 -6.19
CA LYS A 90 16.44 4.19 -6.09
C LYS A 90 15.67 4.90 -7.19
N ILE A 91 15.69 4.39 -8.42
CA ILE A 91 14.87 4.90 -9.53
C ILE A 91 13.40 4.66 -9.22
N ARG A 92 13.00 3.50 -8.69
CA ARG A 92 11.63 3.23 -8.27
C ARG A 92 11.18 4.20 -7.18
N ARG A 93 11.97 4.40 -6.13
CA ARG A 93 11.71 5.36 -5.05
C ARG A 93 11.76 6.80 -5.54
N GLN A 94 12.64 7.14 -6.47
CA GLN A 94 12.70 8.45 -7.10
C GLN A 94 11.50 8.66 -7.99
N ASN A 95 11.00 7.65 -8.71
CA ASN A 95 9.76 7.74 -9.47
C ASN A 95 8.55 7.79 -8.50
N GLU A 96 8.54 7.02 -7.42
CA GLU A 96 7.50 7.13 -6.39
C GLU A 96 7.50 8.53 -5.74
N ARG A 97 8.67 9.14 -5.54
CA ARG A 97 8.84 10.48 -4.95
C ARG A 97 8.67 11.63 -5.95
N ALA A 98 9.17 11.50 -7.18
CA ALA A 98 9.22 12.54 -8.21
C ALA A 98 8.01 12.46 -9.13
N SER A 99 7.50 11.27 -9.41
CA SER A 99 6.29 11.12 -10.19
C SER A 99 5.04 11.40 -9.35
N GLY A 100 5.02 11.10 -8.04
CA GLY A 100 3.74 11.00 -7.33
C GLY A 100 2.70 10.15 -8.08
N ALA A 101 3.15 9.30 -9.01
CA ALA A 101 2.39 8.69 -10.08
C ALA A 101 3.16 7.41 -10.48
N THR A 102 2.69 6.23 -10.14
CA THR A 102 1.33 5.77 -10.49
C THR A 102 0.57 5.27 -9.26
N ARG A 103 0.01 6.20 -8.48
CA ARG A 103 -1.38 5.99 -8.05
C ARG A 103 -2.23 6.64 -9.12
N ILE A 104 -2.87 5.83 -9.96
CA ILE A 104 -4.07 6.31 -10.66
C ILE A 104 -4.98 6.70 -9.53
N ALA A 105 -5.32 7.99 -9.49
CA ALA A 105 -6.02 8.71 -8.42
C ALA A 105 -4.96 9.54 -7.59
N GLY A 106 -4.91 10.86 -7.88
CA GLY A 106 -3.77 11.80 -7.88
C GLY A 106 -3.33 12.55 -6.58
N PRO A 107 -3.17 13.90 -6.59
CA PRO A 107 -2.26 14.59 -5.68
C PRO A 107 -2.72 14.59 -4.21
N MET A 108 -1.99 13.83 -3.40
CA MET A 108 -2.07 13.91 -1.95
C MET A 108 -1.29 15.15 -1.49
N ARG A 109 -1.98 16.10 -0.87
CA ARG A 109 -1.33 17.12 -0.04
C ARG A 109 -0.50 16.40 1.03
N SER A 110 0.81 16.61 1.00
CA SER A 110 1.70 16.46 2.14
C SER A 110 1.15 17.31 3.30
N GLY A 111 0.32 16.70 4.15
CA GLY A 111 -0.34 17.38 5.27
C GLY A 111 -1.76 16.91 5.61
N GLY A 112 -2.36 16.01 4.82
CA GLY A 112 -3.65 15.41 5.19
C GLY A 112 -3.52 14.46 6.39
N ALA A 113 -4.38 14.62 7.39
CA ALA A 113 -4.45 13.69 8.52
C ALA A 113 -4.60 12.24 8.02
N PRO A 114 -3.94 11.26 8.68
CA PRO A 114 -4.08 9.85 8.30
C PRO A 114 -5.56 9.45 8.27
N LEU A 115 -5.99 8.77 7.20
CA LEU A 115 -7.36 8.26 7.10
C LEU A 115 -7.64 7.33 8.29
N ALA A 116 -8.74 7.59 8.99
CA ALA A 116 -9.14 6.81 10.15
C ALA A 116 -10.62 6.37 10.04
N GLY A 117 -10.97 5.28 10.73
CA GLY A 117 -12.33 4.78 10.79
C GLY A 117 -12.94 4.51 9.41
N MET A 118 -14.10 5.10 9.14
CA MET A 118 -14.89 4.82 7.93
C MET A 118 -14.20 5.26 6.63
N ASP A 119 -13.38 6.30 6.67
CA ASP A 119 -12.66 6.79 5.48
C ASP A 119 -11.61 5.77 5.01
N LEU A 120 -10.98 5.08 5.97
CA LEU A 120 -10.06 3.98 5.68
C LEU A 120 -10.81 2.77 5.09
N GLU A 121 -12.02 2.48 5.56
CA GLU A 121 -12.83 1.39 5.01
C GLU A 121 -13.30 1.67 3.57
N TRP A 122 -13.67 2.92 3.25
CA TRP A 122 -13.94 3.33 1.86
C TRP A 122 -12.71 3.19 0.96
N ARG A 123 -11.53 3.51 1.49
CA ARG A 123 -10.27 3.28 0.78
C ARG A 123 -10.02 1.79 0.53
N ARG A 124 -10.16 0.96 1.56
CA ARG A 124 -9.99 -0.50 1.46
C ARG A 124 -11.01 -1.13 0.52
N TYR A 125 -12.25 -0.64 0.49
CA TYR A 125 -13.26 -1.06 -0.48
C TYR A 125 -12.79 -0.79 -1.92
N TRP A 126 -12.29 0.42 -2.19
CA TRP A 126 -11.76 0.78 -3.50
C TRP A 126 -10.57 -0.09 -3.91
N ASP A 127 -9.59 -0.24 -3.01
CA ASP A 127 -8.37 -1.03 -3.28
C ASP A 127 -8.70 -2.51 -3.52
N ARG A 128 -9.65 -3.09 -2.76
CA ARG A 128 -10.15 -4.46 -3.01
C ARG A 128 -10.80 -4.60 -4.39
N ARG A 129 -11.61 -3.63 -4.80
CA ARG A 129 -12.27 -3.66 -6.12
C ARG A 129 -11.29 -3.45 -7.27
N GLU A 130 -10.25 -2.63 -7.10
CA GLU A 130 -9.16 -2.57 -8.08
C GLU A 130 -8.43 -3.91 -8.20
N PHE A 131 -8.12 -4.56 -7.09
CA PHE A 131 -7.44 -5.86 -7.08
C PHE A 131 -8.26 -6.95 -7.78
N THR A 132 -9.58 -6.99 -7.58
CA THR A 132 -10.46 -7.96 -8.26
C THR A 132 -10.81 -7.58 -9.70
N GLY A 133 -10.19 -6.52 -10.26
CA GLY A 133 -10.50 -6.04 -11.61
C GLY A 133 -11.95 -5.59 -11.76
N TRP A 134 -12.58 -5.14 -10.67
CA TRP A 134 -13.98 -4.73 -10.60
C TRP A 134 -14.99 -5.82 -11.00
N LYS A 135 -14.61 -7.10 -10.87
CA LYS A 135 -15.50 -8.24 -11.06
C LYS A 135 -16.30 -8.53 -9.79
N ASP A 136 -17.53 -9.00 -9.95
CA ASP A 136 -18.29 -9.63 -8.88
C ASP A 136 -17.97 -11.12 -8.78
N GLU A 137 -18.25 -11.76 -7.64
CA GLU A 137 -17.80 -13.12 -7.32
C GLU A 137 -18.25 -14.19 -8.33
N ALA A 138 -19.36 -13.96 -9.04
CA ALA A 138 -19.89 -14.86 -10.06
C ALA A 138 -19.39 -14.57 -11.49
N GLU A 139 -18.67 -13.46 -11.71
CA GLU A 139 -18.34 -12.96 -13.04
C GLU A 139 -16.93 -13.40 -13.48
N HIS A 140 -16.85 -14.12 -14.61
CA HIS A 140 -15.59 -14.63 -15.15
C HIS A 140 -14.85 -13.57 -15.99
N SER A 141 -15.59 -12.77 -16.75
CA SER A 141 -15.09 -11.63 -17.51
C SER A 141 -16.08 -10.46 -17.42
N VAL A 142 -15.55 -9.23 -17.45
CA VAL A 142 -16.33 -7.99 -17.45
C VAL A 142 -15.73 -7.10 -18.53
N GLU A 143 -16.59 -6.53 -19.36
CA GLU A 143 -16.14 -5.68 -20.45
C GLU A 143 -15.49 -4.38 -19.93
N PRO A 144 -14.45 -3.84 -20.60
CA PRO A 144 -13.74 -2.64 -20.12
C PRO A 144 -14.65 -1.42 -19.87
N TRP A 145 -15.73 -1.28 -20.65
CA TRP A 145 -16.68 -0.18 -20.47
C TRP A 145 -17.53 -0.35 -19.20
N GLN A 146 -17.88 -1.57 -18.80
CA GLN A 146 -18.61 -1.86 -17.57
C GLN A 146 -17.73 -1.60 -16.34
N VAL A 147 -16.45 -1.99 -16.41
CA VAL A 147 -15.45 -1.62 -15.39
C VAL A 147 -15.38 -0.10 -15.22
N SER A 148 -15.34 0.65 -16.34
CA SER A 148 -15.34 2.11 -16.29
C SER A 148 -16.61 2.68 -15.64
N GLN A 149 -17.78 2.13 -15.93
CA GLN A 149 -19.05 2.52 -15.29
C GLN A 149 -19.06 2.24 -13.79
N ARG A 150 -18.60 1.05 -13.37
CA ARG A 150 -18.49 0.66 -11.96
C ARG A 150 -17.52 1.57 -11.20
N LYS A 151 -16.35 1.85 -11.78
CA LYS A 151 -15.37 2.81 -11.23
C LYS A 151 -16.01 4.19 -11.04
N LYS A 152 -16.73 4.70 -12.04
CA LYS A 152 -17.42 6.00 -11.95
C LYS A 152 -18.49 6.01 -10.86
N ALA A 153 -19.32 4.97 -10.77
CA ALA A 153 -20.37 4.86 -9.75
C ALA A 153 -19.78 4.80 -8.34
N ALA A 154 -18.74 3.97 -8.14
CA ALA A 154 -18.07 3.86 -6.86
C ALA A 154 -17.33 5.15 -6.47
N LEU A 155 -16.66 5.83 -7.41
CA LEU A 155 -16.05 7.14 -7.13
C LEU A 155 -17.09 8.19 -6.75
N SER A 156 -18.25 8.20 -7.42
CA SER A 156 -19.36 9.08 -7.08
C SER A 156 -19.86 8.82 -5.66
N LEU A 157 -20.02 7.54 -5.30
CA LEU A 157 -20.44 7.15 -3.95
C LEU A 157 -19.39 7.53 -2.91
N ILE A 158 -18.12 7.18 -3.11
CA ILE A 158 -17.03 7.51 -2.18
C ILE A 158 -16.93 9.02 -2.02
N ARG A 159 -17.05 9.80 -3.10
CA ARG A 159 -17.07 11.27 -3.03
C ARG A 159 -18.16 11.79 -2.11
N SER A 160 -19.36 11.20 -2.16
CA SER A 160 -20.48 11.60 -1.32
C SER A 160 -20.34 11.14 0.14
N LYS A 161 -19.67 10.00 0.37
CA LYS A 161 -19.64 9.30 1.67
C LYS A 161 -18.39 9.58 2.49
N SER A 162 -17.27 9.77 1.83
CA SER A 162 -15.98 10.04 2.42
C SER A 162 -15.18 10.92 1.45
N PRO A 163 -15.34 12.25 1.55
CA PRO A 163 -14.54 13.20 0.76
C PRO A 163 -13.04 12.97 0.95
N LEU A 164 -12.61 12.64 2.17
CA LEU A 164 -11.20 12.33 2.47
C LEU A 164 -10.73 11.06 1.76
N ALA A 165 -11.53 9.99 1.71
CA ALA A 165 -11.16 8.81 0.93
C ALA A 165 -11.20 9.09 -0.57
N TYR A 166 -12.14 9.91 -1.06
CA TYR A 166 -12.19 10.33 -2.45
C TYR A 166 -10.95 11.14 -2.84
N GLU A 167 -10.51 12.04 -1.98
CA GLU A 167 -9.28 12.81 -2.16
C GLU A 167 -8.05 11.92 -2.10
N ALA A 168 -8.00 10.98 -1.15
CA ALA A 168 -6.89 10.04 -1.04
C ALA A 168 -6.84 9.07 -2.22
N ILE A 169 -7.99 8.64 -2.73
CA ILE A 169 -8.12 7.90 -3.97
C ILE A 169 -7.79 8.87 -5.08
N THR A 170 -8.73 9.68 -5.58
CA THR A 170 -8.63 10.48 -6.82
C THR A 170 -7.61 11.58 -6.84
N GLY A 171 -7.07 11.98 -5.68
CA GLY A 171 -6.13 13.09 -5.57
C GLY A 171 -6.70 14.47 -5.83
N ARG A 172 -7.85 14.50 -6.47
CA ARG A 172 -8.56 15.73 -6.74
C ARG A 172 -9.28 16.05 -5.46
N GLN A 173 -9.22 17.32 -5.06
CA GLN A 173 -10.10 17.81 -4.02
C GLN A 173 -11.52 17.36 -4.37
N ALA A 174 -12.17 16.69 -3.43
CA ALA A 174 -13.60 16.59 -3.49
C ALA A 174 -14.04 18.05 -3.50
N ARG A 175 -14.65 18.54 -4.61
CA ARG A 175 -15.14 19.93 -4.69
C ARG A 175 -15.81 20.30 -3.36
N PRO A 176 -15.64 21.54 -2.88
CA PRO A 176 -15.78 21.91 -1.48
C PRO A 176 -17.07 21.36 -0.93
N VAL A 177 -16.97 20.82 0.30
CA VAL A 177 -18.06 20.37 1.19
C VAL A 177 -19.36 20.24 0.42
N THR A 178 -19.67 19.04 -0.07
CA THR A 178 -21.08 18.73 -0.29
C THR A 178 -21.74 19.04 1.03
N ASP A 179 -22.47 20.15 1.03
CA ASP A 179 -23.25 20.67 2.11
C ASP A 179 -23.86 19.46 2.82
N ASN A 180 -23.59 19.27 4.13
CA ASN A 180 -24.20 18.17 4.89
C ASN A 180 -25.74 18.23 4.78
N ALA A 181 -26.29 19.34 4.28
CA ALA A 181 -27.64 19.51 3.76
C ALA A 181 -28.12 18.39 2.80
N ALA A 182 -27.23 17.78 2.01
CA ALA A 182 -27.60 16.68 1.12
C ALA A 182 -28.04 15.42 1.86
N TRP A 183 -27.60 15.22 3.12
CA TRP A 183 -28.07 14.13 3.99
C TRP A 183 -29.38 14.47 4.69
N SER A 184 -29.65 15.75 4.94
CA SER A 184 -30.95 16.19 5.46
C SER A 184 -32.05 16.11 4.41
N ASP A 185 -31.74 16.07 3.10
CA ASP A 185 -32.74 15.91 2.03
C ASP A 185 -33.24 14.45 1.93
N PRO A 186 -34.52 14.18 2.27
CA PRO A 186 -35.13 12.84 2.20
C PRO A 186 -35.07 12.19 0.81
N VAL A 187 -35.16 13.00 -0.25
CA VAL A 187 -35.20 12.52 -1.65
C VAL A 187 -33.85 11.94 -2.05
N VAL A 188 -32.76 12.61 -1.64
CA VAL A 188 -31.39 12.16 -1.89
C VAL A 188 -31.12 10.86 -1.13
N VAL A 189 -31.50 10.79 0.14
CA VAL A 189 -31.33 9.59 0.97
C VAL A 189 -32.07 8.39 0.36
N ARG A 190 -33.32 8.57 -0.06
CA ARG A 190 -34.13 7.51 -0.69
C ARG A 190 -33.52 7.02 -1.99
N LYS A 191 -33.02 7.92 -2.85
CA LYS A 191 -32.33 7.57 -4.09
C LYS A 191 -31.07 6.73 -3.82
N GLN A 192 -30.27 7.11 -2.83
CA GLN A 192 -29.06 6.39 -2.45
C GLN A 192 -29.36 5.03 -1.81
N ALA A 193 -30.41 4.94 -0.99
CA ALA A 193 -30.87 3.67 -0.44
C ALA A 193 -31.36 2.71 -1.52
N ASN A 194 -32.08 3.22 -2.54
CA ASN A 194 -32.51 2.41 -3.68
C ASN A 194 -31.32 1.94 -4.53
N ALA A 195 -30.27 2.76 -4.70
CA ALA A 195 -29.06 2.35 -5.39
C ALA A 195 -28.25 1.29 -4.62
N ALA A 196 -28.33 1.33 -3.28
CA ALA A 196 -27.73 0.32 -2.41
C ALA A 196 -28.59 -0.96 -2.28
N LYS A 197 -29.86 -0.91 -2.68
CA LYS A 197 -30.79 -2.05 -2.65
C LYS A 197 -30.35 -3.08 -3.71
N GLY A 198 -29.82 -4.21 -3.24
CA GLY A 198 -29.19 -5.24 -4.08
C GLY A 198 -27.66 -5.18 -4.16
N SER A 199 -27.03 -4.19 -3.51
CA SER A 199 -25.58 -4.14 -3.32
C SER A 199 -25.13 -4.98 -2.11
N LEU A 200 -23.83 -5.25 -2.02
CA LEU A 200 -23.19 -5.96 -0.90
C LEU A 200 -23.59 -5.37 0.46
N LEU A 201 -23.74 -6.23 1.48
CA LEU A 201 -24.11 -5.85 2.85
C LEU A 201 -23.21 -4.75 3.44
N ALA A 202 -21.92 -4.72 3.07
CA ALA A 202 -20.99 -3.68 3.48
C ALA A 202 -21.42 -2.27 3.03
N LEU A 203 -22.01 -2.14 1.84
CA LEU A 203 -22.45 -0.86 1.31
C LEU A 203 -23.73 -0.38 2.01
N GLN A 204 -24.59 -1.32 2.39
CA GLN A 204 -25.78 -1.06 3.19
C GLN A 204 -25.42 -0.62 4.63
N SER A 205 -24.47 -1.28 5.28
CA SER A 205 -24.00 -0.92 6.63
C SER A 205 -23.29 0.44 6.64
N MET A 206 -22.50 0.73 5.61
CA MET A 206 -21.87 2.04 5.42
C MET A 206 -22.88 3.17 5.21
N LEU A 207 -23.94 2.92 4.43
CA LEU A 207 -25.02 3.88 4.22
C LEU A 207 -25.76 4.18 5.53
N ARG A 208 -26.11 3.16 6.32
CA ARG A 208 -26.74 3.34 7.64
C ARG A 208 -25.86 4.16 8.59
N THR A 209 -24.58 3.82 8.68
CA THR A 209 -23.63 4.53 9.55
C THR A 209 -23.49 6.00 9.14
N ALA A 210 -23.50 6.31 7.85
CA ALA A 210 -23.42 7.68 7.36
C ALA A 210 -24.69 8.49 7.69
N VAL A 211 -25.88 7.92 7.48
CA VAL A 211 -27.15 8.61 7.81
C VAL A 211 -27.28 8.79 9.32
N GLN A 212 -26.93 7.77 10.12
CA GLN A 212 -26.92 7.87 11.58
C GLN A 212 -26.00 8.98 12.10
N ARG A 213 -24.86 9.22 11.43
CA ARG A 213 -23.87 10.23 11.85
C ARG A 213 -24.23 11.65 11.43
N TYR A 214 -24.85 11.82 10.26
CA TYR A 214 -25.00 13.14 9.63
C TYR A 214 -26.45 13.63 9.49
N ALA A 215 -27.44 12.73 9.50
CA ALA A 215 -28.88 13.06 9.43
C ALA A 215 -29.73 11.92 10.04
N PRO A 216 -29.65 11.70 11.37
CA PRO A 216 -30.32 10.58 12.03
C PRO A 216 -31.84 10.59 11.83
N GLU A 217 -32.44 11.76 11.62
CA GLU A 217 -33.86 11.94 11.29
C GLU A 217 -34.30 11.17 10.03
N ASN A 218 -33.38 10.93 9.08
CA ASN A 218 -33.65 10.22 7.83
C ASN A 218 -33.38 8.70 7.91
N MET A 219 -33.03 8.17 9.09
CA MET A 219 -32.79 6.73 9.27
C MET A 219 -34.02 5.87 8.93
N GLY A 220 -35.22 6.37 9.19
CA GLY A 220 -36.47 5.67 8.85
C GLY A 220 -36.58 5.36 7.34
N ILE A 221 -36.07 6.23 6.47
CA ILE A 221 -36.07 6.04 5.01
C ILE A 221 -35.10 4.93 4.61
N VAL A 222 -33.93 4.86 5.26
CA VAL A 222 -32.94 3.82 4.99
C VAL A 222 -33.46 2.46 5.42
N GLU A 223 -34.11 2.38 6.59
CA GLU A 223 -34.74 1.16 7.09
C GLU A 223 -35.94 0.72 6.24
N GLU A 224 -36.74 1.67 5.74
CA GLU A 224 -37.85 1.39 4.81
C GLU A 224 -37.35 0.73 3.51
N VAL A 225 -36.24 1.22 2.94
CA VAL A 225 -35.75 0.80 1.63
C VAL A 225 -34.86 -0.45 1.69
N LEU A 226 -34.00 -0.56 2.71
CA LEU A 226 -33.03 -1.66 2.87
C LEU A 226 -33.50 -2.75 3.85
N GLY A 227 -34.60 -2.52 4.56
CA GLY A 227 -35.06 -3.36 5.67
C GLY A 227 -34.38 -3.01 7.00
N LYS A 228 -34.99 -3.42 8.12
CA LYS A 228 -34.35 -3.35 9.44
C LYS A 228 -33.22 -4.35 9.49
N SER A 229 -32.07 -3.94 10.04
CA SER A 229 -31.07 -4.92 10.46
C SER A 229 -31.67 -5.71 11.62
N ALA A 230 -31.76 -7.04 11.47
CA ALA A 230 -31.94 -7.93 12.60
C ALA A 230 -30.77 -7.78 13.58
#